data_AF-A0A6L5FKZ9-F1
#
_entry.id   AF-A0A6L5FKZ9-F1
#
_cell.length_a   1.000
_cell.length_b   1.000
_cell.length_c   1.000
_cell.angle_alpha   90.00
_cell.angle_beta   90.00
_cell.angle_gamma   90.00
#
_symmetry.space_group_name_H-M   'P 1'
#
loop_
_entity.id
_entity.type
_entity.pdbx_description
1 polymer ?
#
loop_
_entity_poly.entity_id
_entity_poly.type
_entity_poly.pdbx_seq_one_letter_code
_entity_poly.pdbx_strand_id
1 'polypeptide(L)'
;MTEDEITTAARTDPDNPPLTEAELALVRRGGRPKADDPKRLVSLRLDSDVVERLRASGPGWQSRANAALRRAVKLGPKAAATRKRAGG
;
A
#
# COMPACT_ATOMS: atom_id res chain seq x y z
N MET A 1 -26.72 0.54 -12.91
CA MET A 1 -26.45 1.62 -11.95
C MET A 1 -25.87 2.79 -12.70
N THR A 2 -26.66 3.83 -12.89
CA THR A 2 -26.20 5.11 -13.43
C THR A 2 -25.53 5.93 -12.32
N GLU A 3 -24.72 6.92 -12.70
CA GLU A 3 -24.07 7.83 -11.75
C GLU A 3 -25.08 8.61 -10.88
N ASP A 4 -26.25 8.92 -11.46
CA ASP A 4 -27.36 9.58 -10.77
C ASP A 4 -27.98 8.70 -9.67
N GLU A 5 -28.11 7.39 -9.93
CA GLU A 5 -28.61 6.43 -8.94
C GLU A 5 -27.63 6.31 -7.75
N ILE A 6 -26.33 6.29 -8.04
CA ILE A 6 -25.27 6.22 -7.01
C ILE A 6 -25.27 7.50 -6.16
N THR A 7 -25.38 8.65 -6.80
CA THR A 7 -25.37 9.95 -6.12
C THR A 7 -26.61 10.15 -5.25
N THR A 8 -27.77 9.72 -5.74
CA THR A 8 -29.02 9.79 -4.98
C THR A 8 -28.95 8.89 -3.75
N ALA A 9 -28.50 7.65 -3.90
CA ALA A 9 -28.36 6.70 -2.79
C ALA A 9 -27.41 7.23 -1.70
N ALA A 10 -26.27 7.82 -2.08
CA ALA A 10 -25.32 8.40 -1.13
C ALA A 10 -25.90 9.59 -0.36
N ARG A 11 -26.73 10.43 -0.99
CA ARG A 11 -27.35 11.59 -0.32
C ARG A 11 -28.42 11.21 0.69
N THR A 12 -29.07 10.07 0.49
CA THR A 12 -30.18 9.61 1.35
C THR A 12 -29.76 8.62 2.42
N ASP A 13 -28.49 8.21 2.45
CA ASP A 13 -27.95 7.29 3.46
C ASP A 13 -27.79 8.01 4.81
N PRO A 14 -28.59 7.67 5.84
CA PRO A 14 -28.53 8.32 7.15
C PRO A 14 -27.25 8.00 7.94
N ASP A 15 -26.57 6.88 7.64
CA ASP A 15 -25.36 6.44 8.33
C ASP A 15 -24.08 6.94 7.65
N ASN A 16 -24.19 7.43 6.41
CA ASN A 16 -23.05 7.92 5.62
C ASN A 16 -23.44 9.11 4.72
N PRO A 17 -23.86 10.25 5.29
CA PRO A 17 -24.16 11.44 4.50
C PRO A 17 -22.91 11.97 3.80
N PRO A 18 -23.04 12.61 2.62
CA PRO A 18 -21.93 13.28 1.99
C PRO A 18 -21.42 14.41 2.88
N LEU A 19 -20.10 14.51 3.01
CA LEU A 19 -19.46 15.58 3.78
C LEU A 19 -19.75 16.93 3.14
N THR A 20 -19.96 17.95 3.98
CA THR A 20 -19.96 19.34 3.53
C THR A 20 -18.55 19.78 3.13
N GLU A 21 -18.44 20.86 2.35
CA GLU A 21 -17.14 21.41 1.92
C GLU A 21 -16.24 21.77 3.12
N ALA A 22 -16.83 22.30 4.20
CA ALA A 22 -16.11 22.63 5.42
C ALA A 22 -15.60 21.38 6.15
N GLU A 23 -16.42 20.33 6.24
CA GLU A 23 -16.02 19.05 6.83
C GLU A 23 -14.95 18.36 5.98
N LEU A 24 -15.08 18.39 4.66
CA LEU A 24 -14.11 17.84 3.73
C LEU A 24 -12.75 18.53 3.85
N ALA A 25 -12.74 19.86 4.05
CA ALA A 25 -11.53 20.64 4.31
C ALA A 25 -10.85 20.26 5.65
N LEU A 26 -11.62 19.76 6.62
CA LEU A 26 -11.13 19.27 7.91
C LEU A 26 -10.67 17.80 7.85
N VAL A 27 -11.06 17.04 6.84
CA VAL A 27 -10.60 15.65 6.65
C VAL A 27 -9.11 15.65 6.30
N ARG A 28 -8.28 15.24 7.27
CA ARG A 28 -6.89 14.84 6.99
C ARG A 28 -6.97 13.66 6.03
N ARG A 29 -6.56 13.84 4.76
CA ARG A 29 -6.56 12.78 3.74
C ARG A 29 -6.01 11.47 4.33
N GLY A 30 -6.93 10.56 4.64
CA GLY A 30 -6.67 9.31 5.36
C GLY A 30 -5.89 8.35 4.48
N GLY A 31 -4.57 8.48 4.48
CA GLY A 31 -3.65 7.55 3.86
C GLY A 31 -2.90 6.73 4.91
N ARG A 32 -2.38 5.57 4.52
CA ARG A 32 -1.39 4.87 5.35
C ARG A 32 -0.25 5.86 5.65
N PRO A 33 0.22 5.98 6.90
CA PRO A 33 1.30 6.88 7.25
C PRO A 33 2.49 6.68 6.29
N LYS A 34 3.08 7.79 5.87
CA LYS A 34 4.30 7.75 5.05
C LYS A 34 5.36 6.98 5.82
N ALA A 35 5.94 5.95 5.18
CA ALA A 35 7.04 5.22 5.79
C ALA A 35 8.29 6.11 5.81
N ASP A 36 9.00 6.13 6.93
CA ASP A 36 10.25 6.90 7.08
C ASP A 36 11.35 6.38 6.13
N ASP A 37 11.39 5.07 5.89
CA ASP A 37 12.31 4.41 4.95
C ASP A 37 11.50 3.57 3.93
N PRO A 38 10.96 4.20 2.86
CA PRO A 38 10.21 3.50 1.83
C PRO A 38 11.14 2.68 0.91
N LYS A 39 10.60 1.59 0.34
CA LYS A 39 11.32 0.87 -0.73
C LYS A 39 11.49 1.79 -1.93
N ARG A 40 12.68 1.78 -2.53
CA ARG A 40 12.95 2.50 -3.79
C ARG A 40 12.58 1.59 -4.96
N LEU A 41 11.77 2.10 -5.89
CA LEU A 41 11.53 1.44 -7.16
C LEU A 41 12.75 1.65 -8.04
N VAL A 42 13.35 0.55 -8.51
CA VAL A 42 14.47 0.57 -9.46
C VAL A 42 14.15 -0.36 -10.62
N SER A 43 14.64 -0.03 -11.82
CA SER A 43 14.56 -0.92 -12.98
C SER A 43 15.83 -1.79 -13.02
N LEU A 44 15.66 -3.10 -12.97
CA LEU A 44 16.75 -4.08 -13.00
C LEU A 44 16.36 -5.23 -13.93
N ARG A 45 17.31 -5.70 -14.75
CA ARG A 45 17.17 -6.93 -15.53
C ARG A 45 17.76 -8.09 -14.73
N LEU A 46 17.04 -9.20 -14.69
CA LEU A 46 17.45 -10.45 -14.07
C LEU A 46 17.36 -11.55 -15.13
N ASP A 47 18.16 -12.60 -14.96
CA ASP A 47 18.07 -13.80 -15.82
C ASP A 47 16.68 -14.45 -15.70
N SER A 48 16.22 -15.05 -16.80
CA SER A 48 14.85 -15.58 -16.90
C SER A 48 14.58 -16.70 -15.90
N ASP A 49 15.53 -17.62 -15.75
CA ASP A 49 15.47 -18.76 -14.84
C ASP A 49 15.36 -18.32 -13.37
N VAL A 50 16.05 -17.25 -12.99
CA VAL A 50 15.96 -16.63 -11.66
C VAL A 50 14.55 -16.12 -11.41
N VAL A 51 13.97 -15.40 -12.38
CA VAL A 51 12.60 -14.85 -12.26
C VAL A 51 11.57 -15.97 -12.18
N GLU A 52 11.70 -17.00 -13.02
CA GLU A 52 10.82 -18.17 -13.02
C GLU A 52 10.86 -18.91 -11.68
N ARG A 53 12.06 -19.21 -11.18
CA ARG A 53 12.25 -19.88 -9.88
C ARG A 53 11.66 -19.07 -8.73
N LEU A 54 11.82 -17.74 -8.76
CA LEU A 54 11.22 -16.87 -7.77
C LEU A 54 9.70 -16.89 -7.87
N ARG A 55 9.11 -16.71 -9.06
CA ARG A 55 7.65 -16.71 -9.26
C ARG A 55 7.01 -18.04 -8.87
N ALA A 56 7.67 -19.17 -9.16
CA ALA A 56 7.21 -20.51 -8.78
C ALA A 56 7.05 -20.70 -7.26
N SER A 57 7.75 -19.89 -6.44
CA SER A 57 7.57 -19.90 -4.98
C SER A 57 6.23 -19.30 -4.52
N GLY A 58 5.39 -18.80 -5.43
CA GLY A 58 4.03 -18.33 -5.16
C GLY A 58 3.94 -16.87 -4.70
N PRO A 59 2.81 -16.47 -4.09
CA PRO A 59 2.61 -15.11 -3.60
C PRO A 59 3.76 -14.62 -2.70
N GLY A 60 4.12 -13.35 -2.83
CA GLY A 60 5.22 -12.75 -2.06
C GLY A 60 6.64 -13.03 -2.60
N TRP A 61 6.79 -13.57 -3.81
CA TRP A 61 8.11 -13.86 -4.39
C TRP A 61 9.01 -12.63 -4.49
N GLN A 62 8.47 -11.43 -4.74
CA GLN A 62 9.24 -10.19 -4.76
C GLN A 62 9.81 -9.85 -3.38
N SER A 63 9.06 -10.13 -2.31
CA SER A 63 9.55 -9.97 -0.93
C SER A 63 10.67 -10.96 -0.62
N ARG A 64 10.57 -12.20 -1.10
CA ARG A 64 11.64 -13.20 -1.00
C ARG A 64 12.87 -12.79 -1.81
N ALA A 65 12.71 -12.25 -3.01
CA ALA A 65 13.79 -11.70 -3.82
C ALA A 65 14.53 -10.59 -3.08
N ASN A 66 13.80 -9.60 -2.53
CA ASN A 66 14.39 -8.54 -1.74
C ASN A 66 15.09 -9.07 -0.48
N ALA A 67 14.55 -10.10 0.19
CA ALA A 67 15.21 -10.73 1.33
C ALA A 67 16.53 -11.43 0.93
N ALA A 68 16.58 -12.08 -0.23
CA ALA A 68 17.80 -12.67 -0.76
C ALA A 68 18.86 -11.61 -1.06
N LEU A 69 18.48 -10.51 -1.71
CA LEU A 69 19.37 -9.39 -1.97
C LEU A 69 19.94 -8.79 -0.68
N ARG A 70 19.09 -8.58 0.34
CA ARG A 70 19.54 -8.10 1.66
C ARG A 70 20.59 -9.01 2.28
N ARG A 71 20.39 -10.34 2.26
CA ARG A 71 21.38 -11.30 2.75
C ARG A 71 22.70 -11.21 1.97
N ALA A 72 22.63 -11.12 0.64
CA ALA A 72 23.81 -11.03 -0.22
C ALA A 72 24.67 -9.79 0.10
N VAL A 73 24.04 -8.67 0.45
CA VAL A 73 24.74 -7.45 0.88
C VAL A 73 24.91 -7.32 2.39
N LYS A 74 24.79 -8.44 3.13
CA LYS A 74 24.97 -8.52 4.60
C LYS A 74 24.05 -7.59 5.40
N LEU A 75 22.86 -7.29 4.88
CA LEU A 75 21.80 -6.62 5.60
C LEU A 75 20.89 -7.63 6.30
N GLY A 76 20.56 -7.35 7.57
CA GLY A 76 19.55 -8.13 8.31
C GLY A 76 18.13 -7.95 7.75
N PRO A 77 17.13 -8.66 8.28
CA PRO A 77 15.73 -8.48 7.88
C PRO A 77 15.28 -7.01 7.99
N LYS A 78 14.46 -6.53 7.04
CA LYS A 78 13.84 -5.21 7.19
C LYS A 78 12.70 -5.36 8.20
N ALA A 79 12.74 -4.58 9.28
CA ALA A 79 11.64 -4.52 10.23
C ALA A 79 10.34 -4.20 9.47
N ALA A 80 9.25 -4.86 9.82
CA ALA A 80 7.94 -4.46 9.33
C ALA A 80 7.74 -2.99 9.71
N ALA A 81 7.32 -2.15 8.76
CA ALA A 81 7.07 -0.74 9.04
C ALA A 81 6.14 -0.63 10.25
N THR A 82 6.66 -0.11 11.36
CA THR A 82 5.89 0.05 12.59
C THR A 82 4.68 0.90 12.27
N ARG A 83 3.48 0.33 12.40
CA ARG A 83 2.24 1.11 12.36
C ARG A 83 2.27 2.05 13.56
N LYS A 84 2.66 3.32 13.36
CA LYS A 84 2.36 4.36 14.35
C LYS A 84 0.83 4.45 14.38
N ARG A 85 0.20 3.85 15.39
CA ARG A 85 -1.22 4.07 15.66
C ARG A 85 -1.34 5.56 15.92
N ALA A 86 -2.03 6.27 15.03
CA ALA A 86 -2.49 7.60 15.33
C ALA A 86 -3.50 7.45 16.49
N GLY A 87 -3.08 7.86 17.68
CA GLY A 87 -3.93 8.07 18.84
C GLY A 87 -3.91 9.55 19.18
N GLY A 88 -5.08 10.08 19.54
CA GLY A 88 -5.33 11.49 19.85
C GLY A 88 -6.35 12.06 18.88
#